data_AF-A0A7J5ZQY7-F1
#
_entry.id   AF-A0A7J5ZQY7-F1
#
_cell.length_a   1.000
_cell.length_b   1.000
_cell.length_c   1.000
_cell.angle_alpha   90.00
_cell.angle_beta   90.00
_cell.angle_gamma   90.00
#
_symmetry.space_group_name_H-M   'P 1'
#
loop_
_entity.id
_entity.type
_entity.pdbx_description
1 polymer ?
#
loop_
_entity_poly.entity_id
_entity_poly.type
_entity_poly.pdbx_seq_one_letter_code
_entity_poly.pdbx_strand_id
1 'polypeptide(L)'
;MSNLDAVDRVELCDSLLTWIQTFGVEAPCKTVEDLTSGVVMAQVLQKIDSWISRIKSEVGDNWRLKISNLKKILKGILDYNHEVLGQQINDFTLPDVNLIGEHSDAAELGRMLQLILGCAVNCEQKQEYIQTIMMMEESVQHVVMTAIQELMSKETPVSSGNDSYADLDRQLKKTVEELNDALASKEEIAQRCHELDMQVAALQEEKSSLLAENQVLMERLNQSDSIEDLNSPAGRRHLQLQTQLEQLQEETFRLEAAKDDYRIRCEELEKELLELKVQNEELTSLADEAQSLKDEMDVLRHSSDKVAKLEARGGVV
;
A
#
# COMPACT_ATOMS: atom_id res chain seq x y z
N MET A 1 -19.29 -39.04 13.70
CA MET A 1 -18.23 -38.11 14.15
C MET A 1 -18.79 -37.35 15.34
N SER A 2 -18.42 -37.78 16.54
CA SER A 2 -18.86 -37.18 17.80
C SER A 2 -18.04 -35.92 18.06
N ASN A 3 -18.62 -34.75 17.76
CA ASN A 3 -18.15 -33.49 18.32
C ASN A 3 -18.39 -33.56 19.84
N LEU A 4 -17.34 -33.80 20.62
CA LEU A 4 -17.39 -33.49 22.06
C LEU A 4 -17.57 -31.98 22.19
N ASP A 5 -18.62 -31.57 22.90
CA ASP A 5 -18.89 -30.17 23.18
C ASP A 5 -17.79 -29.61 24.10
N ALA A 6 -17.63 -28.28 24.13
CA ALA A 6 -16.62 -27.62 24.96
C ALA A 6 -16.73 -28.00 26.46
N VAL A 7 -17.93 -28.36 26.92
CA VAL A 7 -18.20 -28.84 28.29
C VAL A 7 -17.56 -30.21 28.54
N ASP A 8 -17.66 -31.15 27.60
CA ASP A 8 -17.07 -32.49 27.70
C ASP A 8 -15.54 -32.43 27.70
N ARG A 9 -14.96 -31.44 27.00
CA ARG A 9 -13.51 -31.24 26.94
C ARG A 9 -12.91 -30.69 28.24
N VAL A 10 -13.69 -29.96 29.05
CA VAL A 10 -13.25 -29.51 30.38
C VAL A 10 -13.32 -30.67 31.38
N GLU A 11 -14.40 -31.47 31.35
CA GLU A 11 -14.52 -32.68 32.17
C GLU A 11 -13.39 -33.70 31.88
N LEU A 12 -12.99 -33.81 30.60
CA LEU A 12 -11.81 -34.55 30.18
C LEU A 12 -10.54 -34.05 30.89
N CYS A 13 -10.30 -32.74 30.90
CA CYS A 13 -9.12 -32.17 31.55
C CYS A 13 -9.09 -32.45 33.06
N ASP A 14 -10.20 -32.29 33.76
CA ASP A 14 -10.28 -32.49 35.22
C ASP A 14 -10.08 -33.97 35.60
N SER A 15 -10.67 -34.88 34.83
CA SER A 15 -10.50 -36.32 35.02
C SER A 15 -9.06 -36.76 34.77
N LEU A 16 -8.44 -36.27 33.69
CA LEU A 16 -7.04 -36.57 33.39
C LEU A 16 -6.07 -35.89 34.35
N LEU A 17 -6.40 -34.72 34.90
CA LEU A 17 -5.61 -34.09 35.95
C LEU A 17 -5.59 -34.95 37.22
N THR A 18 -6.74 -35.53 37.60
CA THR A 18 -6.84 -36.47 38.72
C THR A 18 -5.98 -37.71 38.47
N TRP A 19 -5.95 -38.21 37.22
CA TRP A 19 -5.06 -39.31 36.84
C TRP A 19 -3.57 -38.91 36.94
N ILE A 20 -3.19 -37.72 36.45
CA ILE A 20 -1.82 -37.20 36.55
C ILE A 20 -1.34 -37.11 38.00
N GLN A 21 -2.22 -36.74 38.94
CA GLN A 21 -1.89 -36.66 40.36
C GLN A 21 -1.47 -38.00 40.96
N THR A 22 -1.90 -39.14 40.38
CA THR A 22 -1.51 -40.48 40.85
C THR A 22 -0.02 -40.77 40.66
N PHE A 23 0.67 -40.05 39.78
CA PHE A 23 2.10 -40.23 39.54
C PHE A 23 2.97 -39.72 40.69
N GLY A 24 2.44 -38.89 41.60
CA GLY A 24 3.19 -38.36 42.74
C GLY A 24 4.50 -37.67 42.31
N VAL A 25 4.41 -36.78 41.33
CA VAL A 25 5.56 -36.03 40.81
C VAL A 25 5.97 -34.91 41.79
N GLU A 26 7.22 -34.43 41.67
CA GLU A 26 7.76 -33.42 42.58
C GLU A 26 7.14 -32.03 42.38
N ALA A 27 6.78 -31.69 41.13
CA ALA A 27 6.13 -30.43 40.83
C ALA A 27 4.68 -30.40 41.34
N PRO A 28 4.18 -29.25 41.83
CA PRO A 28 2.76 -29.07 42.13
C PRO A 28 1.90 -29.44 40.90
N CYS A 29 0.79 -30.17 41.10
CA CYS A 29 -0.08 -30.64 40.02
C CYS A 29 -1.57 -30.62 40.43
N LYS A 30 -2.00 -29.60 41.17
CA LYS A 30 -3.37 -29.53 41.73
C LYS A 30 -4.36 -28.83 40.80
N THR A 31 -3.88 -27.92 39.97
CA THR A 31 -4.71 -27.06 39.12
C THR A 31 -4.23 -27.10 37.66
N VAL A 32 -5.10 -26.70 36.73
CA VAL A 32 -4.77 -26.50 35.31
C VAL A 32 -3.51 -25.64 35.16
N GLU A 33 -3.43 -24.55 35.92
CA GLU A 33 -2.32 -23.59 35.87
C GLU A 33 -0.96 -24.25 36.18
N ASP A 34 -0.93 -25.18 37.14
CA ASP A 34 0.29 -25.88 37.53
C ASP A 34 0.91 -26.68 36.38
N LEU A 35 0.08 -27.18 35.46
CA LEU A 35 0.49 -28.02 34.34
C LEU A 35 0.92 -27.20 33.10
N THR A 36 0.50 -25.94 32.99
CA THR A 36 0.78 -25.07 31.82
C THR A 36 2.28 -24.85 31.56
N SER A 37 3.12 -25.00 32.60
CA SER A 37 4.58 -24.91 32.48
C SER A 37 5.22 -26.07 31.70
N GLY A 38 4.50 -27.18 31.55
CA GLY A 38 4.99 -28.44 30.97
C GLY A 38 5.89 -29.26 31.90
N VAL A 39 6.25 -28.77 33.08
CA VAL A 39 7.18 -29.46 34.00
C VAL A 39 6.57 -30.76 34.54
N VAL A 40 5.29 -30.71 34.96
CA VAL A 40 4.55 -31.89 35.42
C VAL A 40 4.48 -32.97 34.34
N MET A 41 4.08 -32.59 33.13
CA MET A 41 3.98 -33.51 31.98
C MET A 41 5.32 -34.17 31.66
N ALA A 42 6.41 -33.40 31.72
CA ALA A 42 7.75 -33.91 31.52
C ALA A 42 8.16 -34.95 32.58
N GLN A 43 7.88 -34.68 33.85
CA GLN A 43 8.14 -35.62 34.95
C GLN A 43 7.30 -36.89 34.82
N VAL A 44 6.04 -36.78 34.40
CA VAL A 44 5.17 -37.92 34.14
C VAL A 44 5.69 -38.75 32.97
N LEU A 45 6.05 -38.12 31.84
CA LEU A 45 6.62 -38.81 30.69
C LEU A 45 7.91 -39.54 31.02
N GLN A 46 8.76 -38.96 31.88
CA GLN A 46 9.99 -39.60 32.37
C GLN A 46 9.71 -40.83 33.26
N LYS A 47 8.54 -40.91 33.91
CA LYS A 47 8.11 -42.10 34.64
C LYS A 47 7.53 -43.17 33.70
N ILE A 48 6.80 -42.75 32.66
CA ILE A 48 6.18 -43.65 31.67
C ILE A 48 7.25 -44.35 30.83
N ASP A 49 8.26 -43.61 30.42
CA ASP A 49 9.41 -44.14 29.70
C ASP A 49 10.64 -43.25 29.94
N SER A 50 11.82 -43.68 29.51
CA SER A 50 13.10 -42.94 29.62
C SER A 50 13.16 -41.70 28.70
N TRP A 51 12.11 -40.86 28.71
CA TRP A 51 12.03 -39.63 27.95
C TRP A 51 13.06 -38.60 28.46
N ILE A 52 13.96 -38.20 27.58
CA ILE A 52 15.08 -37.30 27.89
C ILE A 52 14.95 -36.04 27.06
N SER A 53 14.09 -35.11 27.47
CA SER A 53 14.11 -33.74 26.95
C SER A 53 14.26 -32.74 28.08
N ARG A 54 15.17 -31.77 27.90
CA ARG A 54 15.41 -30.72 28.89
C ARG A 54 14.30 -29.67 28.81
N ILE A 55 13.39 -29.74 29.77
CA ILE A 55 12.38 -28.72 30.07
C ILE A 55 12.95 -27.71 31.06
N LYS A 56 12.64 -26.43 30.86
CA LYS A 56 13.05 -25.37 31.78
C LYS A 56 12.07 -25.33 32.95
N SER A 57 12.56 -25.52 34.18
CA SER A 57 11.71 -25.58 35.38
C SER A 57 11.31 -24.21 35.93
N GLU A 58 12.20 -23.22 35.82
CA GLU A 58 11.95 -21.84 36.28
C GLU A 58 11.31 -21.01 35.16
N VAL A 59 10.00 -21.18 34.99
CA VAL A 59 9.22 -20.53 33.93
C VAL A 59 8.42 -19.33 34.45
N GLY A 60 7.86 -19.44 35.66
CA GLY A 60 6.93 -18.45 36.21
C GLY A 60 5.78 -18.15 35.24
N ASP A 61 5.39 -16.88 35.14
CA ASP A 61 4.32 -16.41 34.25
C ASP A 61 4.79 -16.14 32.80
N ASN A 62 6.02 -16.53 32.45
CA ASN A 62 6.54 -16.33 31.10
C ASN A 62 5.91 -17.33 30.12
N TRP A 63 4.75 -16.98 29.58
CA TRP A 63 3.98 -17.78 28.63
C TRP A 63 4.80 -18.24 27.42
N ARG A 64 5.76 -17.43 26.93
CA ARG A 64 6.62 -17.83 25.80
C ARG A 64 7.51 -19.02 26.15
N LEU A 65 8.03 -19.05 27.38
CA LEU A 65 8.80 -20.17 27.89
C LEU A 65 7.90 -21.39 28.17
N LYS A 66 6.66 -21.18 28.65
CA LYS A 66 5.64 -22.25 28.79
C LYS A 66 5.39 -22.92 27.43
N ILE A 67 5.07 -22.14 26.39
CA ILE A 67 4.86 -22.66 25.02
C ILE A 67 6.10 -23.40 24.50
N SER A 68 7.30 -22.87 24.73
CA SER A 68 8.55 -23.51 24.30
C SER A 68 8.72 -24.89 24.93
N ASN A 69 8.40 -25.04 26.22
CA ASN A 69 8.39 -26.32 26.89
C ASN A 69 7.31 -27.26 26.32
N LEU A 70 6.07 -26.79 26.19
CA LEU A 70 4.94 -27.57 25.67
C LEU A 70 5.19 -28.08 24.25
N LYS A 71 5.81 -27.28 23.37
CA LYS A 71 6.22 -27.70 22.01
C LYS A 71 7.20 -28.87 22.04
N LYS A 72 8.17 -28.86 22.97
CA LYS A 72 9.13 -29.98 23.13
C LYS A 72 8.45 -31.24 23.62
N ILE A 73 7.49 -31.10 24.54
CA ILE A 73 6.72 -32.22 25.09
C ILE A 73 5.85 -32.84 24.00
N LEU A 74 5.08 -32.03 23.28
CA LEU A 74 4.21 -32.50 22.21
C LEU A 74 5.03 -33.21 21.14
N LYS A 75 6.15 -32.61 20.71
CA LYS A 75 7.07 -33.27 19.77
C LYS A 75 7.55 -34.61 20.31
N GLY A 76 8.02 -34.66 21.56
CA GLY A 76 8.53 -35.90 22.16
C GLY A 76 7.47 -37.00 22.28
N ILE A 77 6.21 -36.64 22.56
CA ILE A 77 5.08 -37.57 22.55
C ILE A 77 4.86 -38.13 21.15
N LEU A 78 4.84 -37.28 20.12
CA LEU A 78 4.61 -37.72 18.74
C LEU A 78 5.76 -38.61 18.25
N ASP A 79 7.01 -38.23 18.53
CA ASP A 79 8.20 -39.02 18.22
C ASP A 79 8.13 -40.40 18.93
N TYR A 80 7.76 -40.44 20.22
CA TYR A 80 7.58 -41.69 20.96
C TYR A 80 6.50 -42.60 20.36
N ASN A 81 5.33 -42.04 20.04
CA ASN A 81 4.25 -42.80 19.42
C ASN A 81 4.67 -43.40 18.08
N HIS A 82 5.41 -42.63 17.27
CA HIS A 82 5.84 -43.09 15.95
C HIS A 82 7.01 -44.08 16.03
N GLU A 83 8.08 -43.74 16.75
CA GLU A 83 9.35 -44.47 16.74
C GLU A 83 9.37 -45.66 17.69
N VAL A 84 8.70 -45.57 18.85
CA VAL A 84 8.71 -46.64 19.86
C VAL A 84 7.44 -47.48 19.80
N LEU A 85 6.26 -46.84 19.76
CA LEU A 85 4.99 -47.57 19.75
C LEU A 85 4.58 -48.06 18.34
N GLY A 86 5.19 -47.50 17.28
CA GLY A 86 4.82 -47.80 15.90
C GLY A 86 3.37 -47.42 15.56
N GLN A 87 2.80 -46.46 16.31
CA GLN A 87 1.43 -46.00 16.15
C GLN A 87 1.44 -44.63 15.47
N GLN A 88 0.64 -44.50 14.41
CA GLN A 88 0.31 -43.19 13.86
C GLN A 88 -0.96 -42.71 14.54
N ILE A 89 -0.89 -41.53 15.13
CA ILE A 89 -2.06 -40.84 15.66
C ILE A 89 -2.80 -40.25 14.45
N ASN A 90 -3.68 -41.05 13.85
CA ASN A 90 -4.52 -40.64 12.72
C ASN A 90 -5.87 -40.14 13.26
N ASP A 91 -6.41 -39.10 12.62
CA ASP A 91 -7.73 -38.53 12.92
C ASP A 91 -7.93 -37.92 14.33
N PHE A 92 -6.86 -37.76 15.12
CA PHE A 92 -6.86 -36.99 16.37
C PHE A 92 -6.47 -35.53 16.13
N THR A 93 -7.26 -34.58 16.65
CA THR A 93 -6.89 -33.17 16.65
C THR A 93 -5.78 -32.91 17.67
N LEU A 94 -4.58 -32.54 17.19
CA LEU A 94 -3.44 -32.17 18.04
C LEU A 94 -3.73 -30.95 18.92
N PRO A 95 -3.21 -30.89 20.16
CA PRO A 95 -3.44 -29.77 21.08
C PRO A 95 -2.75 -28.48 20.62
N ASP A 96 -3.44 -27.34 20.72
CA ASP A 96 -2.86 -26.02 20.51
C ASP A 96 -2.12 -25.53 21.76
N VAL A 97 -0.82 -25.78 21.76
CA VAL A 97 0.11 -25.38 22.85
C VAL A 97 0.19 -23.87 23.08
N ASN A 98 -0.22 -23.02 22.12
CA ASN A 98 -0.23 -21.57 22.34
C ASN A 98 -1.41 -21.18 23.23
N LEU A 99 -2.59 -21.77 23.03
CA LEU A 99 -3.77 -21.54 23.88
C LEU A 99 -3.52 -22.01 25.33
N ILE A 100 -2.84 -23.15 25.50
CA ILE A 100 -2.43 -23.63 26.83
C ILE A 100 -1.45 -22.64 27.49
N GLY A 101 -0.47 -22.14 26.76
CA GLY A 101 0.57 -21.28 27.31
C GLY A 101 0.12 -19.84 27.59
N GLU A 102 -0.71 -19.25 26.72
CA GLU A 102 -1.18 -17.85 26.81
C GLU A 102 -2.46 -17.67 27.63
N HIS A 103 -3.35 -18.66 27.58
CA HIS A 103 -4.70 -18.53 28.15
C HIS A 103 -5.03 -19.61 29.18
N SER A 104 -4.10 -20.53 29.46
CA SER A 104 -4.33 -21.67 30.36
C SER A 104 -5.58 -22.47 29.97
N ASP A 105 -5.80 -22.64 28.66
CA ASP A 105 -6.97 -23.30 28.11
C ASP A 105 -7.05 -24.77 28.57
N ALA A 106 -8.10 -25.09 29.33
CA ALA A 106 -8.29 -26.41 29.91
C ALA A 106 -8.64 -27.48 28.86
N ALA A 107 -9.36 -27.13 27.79
CA ALA A 107 -9.73 -28.09 26.76
C ALA A 107 -8.49 -28.57 25.98
N GLU A 108 -7.63 -27.64 25.61
CA GLU A 108 -6.37 -27.95 24.93
C GLU A 108 -5.38 -28.65 25.86
N LEU A 109 -5.36 -28.29 27.15
CA LEU A 109 -4.62 -29.03 28.16
C LEU A 109 -5.11 -30.48 28.29
N GLY A 110 -6.43 -30.69 28.29
CA GLY A 110 -7.04 -32.02 28.32
C GLY A 110 -6.58 -32.89 27.14
N ARG A 111 -6.56 -32.34 25.92
CA ARG A 111 -6.02 -33.05 24.74
C ARG A 111 -4.54 -33.40 24.90
N MET A 112 -3.74 -32.50 25.47
CA MET A 112 -2.33 -32.76 25.75
C MET A 112 -2.14 -33.91 26.74
N LEU A 113 -2.94 -33.95 27.81
CA LEU A 113 -2.94 -35.03 28.79
C LEU A 113 -3.44 -36.34 28.22
N GLN A 114 -4.42 -36.29 27.31
CA GLN A 114 -4.94 -37.47 26.62
C GLN A 114 -3.83 -38.16 25.82
N LEU A 115 -2.99 -37.40 25.14
CA LEU A 115 -1.84 -37.98 24.45
C LEU A 115 -0.83 -38.67 25.41
N ILE A 116 -0.59 -38.08 26.58
CA ILE A 116 0.26 -38.69 27.62
C ILE A 116 -0.36 -39.99 28.16
N LEU A 117 -1.68 -40.00 28.36
CA LEU A 117 -2.43 -41.21 28.70
C LEU A 117 -2.28 -42.28 27.61
N GLY A 118 -2.36 -41.87 26.34
CA GLY A 118 -2.08 -42.74 25.18
C GLY A 118 -0.71 -43.40 25.26
N CYS A 119 0.33 -42.65 25.62
CA CYS A 119 1.66 -43.20 25.85
C CYS A 119 1.66 -44.21 27.02
N ALA A 120 1.04 -43.87 28.15
CA ALA A 120 1.02 -44.72 29.36
C ALA A 120 0.32 -46.07 29.13
N VAL A 121 -0.79 -46.09 28.39
CA VAL A 121 -1.55 -47.34 28.16
C VAL A 121 -0.99 -48.21 27.03
N ASN A 122 -0.03 -47.68 26.27
CA ASN A 122 0.64 -48.40 25.19
C ASN A 122 2.11 -48.74 25.48
N CYS A 123 2.73 -48.19 26.53
CA CYS A 123 4.13 -48.46 26.87
C CYS A 123 4.35 -49.90 27.39
N GLU A 124 5.61 -50.28 27.61
CA GLU A 124 5.98 -51.62 28.11
C GLU A 124 5.35 -51.91 29.49
N GLN A 125 5.29 -50.90 30.37
CA GLN A 125 4.75 -50.98 31.72
C GLN A 125 3.25 -50.66 31.80
N LYS A 126 2.52 -50.67 30.68
CA LYS A 126 1.10 -50.30 30.61
C LYS A 126 0.19 -50.95 31.65
N GLN A 127 0.50 -52.16 32.10
CA GLN A 127 -0.29 -52.88 33.09
C GLN A 127 -0.37 -52.13 34.44
N GLU A 128 0.70 -51.46 34.87
CA GLU A 128 0.72 -50.69 36.12
C GLU A 128 -0.18 -49.44 36.02
N TYR A 129 -0.15 -48.76 34.88
CA TYR A 129 -0.98 -47.59 34.62
C TYR A 129 -2.45 -47.96 34.46
N ILE A 130 -2.76 -49.05 33.76
CA ILE A 130 -4.13 -49.56 33.63
C ILE A 130 -4.69 -49.97 34.99
N GLN A 131 -3.92 -50.67 35.82
CA GLN A 131 -4.35 -51.01 37.19
C GLN A 131 -4.60 -49.76 38.04
N THR A 132 -3.74 -48.74 37.93
CA THR A 132 -3.94 -47.46 38.62
C THR A 132 -5.26 -46.82 38.21
N ILE A 133 -5.57 -46.79 36.90
CA ILE A 133 -6.85 -46.29 36.37
C ILE A 133 -8.03 -47.07 36.95
N MET A 134 -7.95 -48.40 37.00
CA MET A 134 -9.01 -49.26 37.54
C MET A 134 -9.29 -49.06 39.04
N MET A 135 -8.38 -48.42 39.78
CA MET A 135 -8.54 -48.09 41.19
C MET A 135 -9.07 -46.66 41.44
N MET A 136 -9.29 -45.88 40.37
CA MET A 136 -9.84 -44.52 40.45
C MET A 136 -11.37 -44.53 40.64
N GLU A 137 -11.98 -43.37 40.83
CA GLU A 137 -13.44 -43.22 40.87
C GLU A 137 -14.08 -43.60 39.52
N GLU A 138 -15.27 -44.22 39.55
CA GLU A 138 -15.97 -44.73 38.37
C GLU A 138 -16.23 -43.65 37.30
N SER A 139 -16.55 -42.43 37.74
CA SER A 139 -16.71 -41.25 36.87
C SER A 139 -15.43 -40.97 36.07
N VAL A 140 -14.28 -40.94 36.75
CA VAL A 140 -12.97 -40.72 36.12
C VAL A 140 -12.58 -41.88 35.21
N GLN A 141 -12.85 -43.12 35.62
CA GLN A 141 -12.59 -44.31 34.78
C GLN A 141 -13.32 -44.23 33.44
N HIS A 142 -14.59 -43.80 33.44
CA HIS A 142 -15.39 -43.70 32.22
C HIS A 142 -14.84 -42.65 31.25
N VAL A 143 -14.44 -41.49 31.77
CA VAL A 143 -13.83 -40.42 30.96
C VAL A 143 -12.48 -40.87 30.39
N VAL A 144 -11.63 -41.50 31.21
CA VAL A 144 -10.33 -42.06 30.78
C VAL A 144 -10.50 -43.13 29.71
N MET A 145 -11.48 -44.03 29.86
CA MET A 145 -11.79 -45.06 28.87
C MET A 145 -12.23 -44.45 27.53
N THR A 146 -13.09 -43.44 27.57
CA THR A 146 -13.54 -42.71 26.37
C THR A 146 -12.37 -42.02 25.69
N ALA A 147 -11.47 -41.40 26.46
CA ALA A 147 -10.27 -40.74 25.94
C ALA A 147 -9.31 -41.73 25.26
N ILE A 148 -9.16 -42.94 25.80
CA ILE A 148 -8.36 -44.03 25.20
C ILE A 148 -9.02 -44.53 23.91
N GLN A 149 -10.35 -44.68 23.88
CA GLN A 149 -11.07 -45.11 22.68
C GLN A 149 -10.96 -44.10 21.53
N GLU A 150 -11.04 -42.80 21.83
CA GLU A 150 -10.84 -41.71 20.85
C GLU A 150 -9.42 -41.78 20.25
N LEU A 151 -8.40 -42.18 21.02
CA LEU A 151 -7.04 -42.35 20.52
C LEU A 151 -6.81 -43.65 19.73
N MET A 152 -7.57 -44.71 20.04
CA MET A 152 -7.37 -46.05 19.48
C MET A 152 -8.40 -46.43 18.41
N SER A 153 -9.27 -45.52 17.99
CA SER A 153 -10.28 -45.79 16.94
C SER A 153 -9.61 -46.07 15.59
N LYS A 154 -9.10 -47.28 15.41
CA LYS A 154 -8.91 -47.89 14.11
C LYS A 154 -10.26 -48.39 13.68
N GLU A 155 -10.84 -47.82 12.61
CA GLU A 155 -11.99 -48.44 11.97
C GLU A 155 -11.62 -49.87 11.53
N THR A 156 -12.07 -50.87 12.28
CA THR A 156 -12.12 -52.26 11.81
C THR A 156 -13.58 -52.60 11.54
N PRO A 157 -14.01 -52.77 10.28
CA PRO A 157 -15.32 -53.32 10.00
C PRO A 157 -15.25 -54.84 10.15
N VAL A 158 -15.94 -55.37 11.14
CA VAL A 158 -16.33 -56.78 11.22
C VAL A 158 -17.72 -56.91 10.60
N SER A 159 -17.88 -57.66 9.51
CA SER A 159 -18.91 -58.70 9.39
C SER A 159 -18.94 -59.39 8.01
N SER A 160 -18.74 -60.70 8.08
CA SER A 160 -19.30 -61.81 7.30
C SER A 160 -20.26 -61.54 6.13
N GLY A 161 -19.94 -62.13 4.98
CA GLY A 161 -20.86 -62.97 4.19
C GLY A 161 -21.70 -62.29 3.10
N ASN A 162 -21.24 -62.38 1.85
CA ASN A 162 -21.95 -62.25 0.55
C ASN A 162 -22.83 -61.01 0.24
N ASP A 163 -23.40 -60.30 1.21
CA ASP A 163 -24.00 -58.95 1.01
C ASP A 163 -22.93 -57.86 0.88
N SER A 164 -21.69 -58.14 1.33
CA SER A 164 -20.58 -57.20 1.24
C SER A 164 -20.24 -56.77 -0.18
N TYR A 165 -20.44 -57.60 -1.21
CA TYR A 165 -20.00 -57.23 -2.55
C TYR A 165 -20.92 -56.18 -3.20
N ALA A 166 -22.23 -56.28 -2.98
CA ALA A 166 -23.20 -55.31 -3.47
C ALA A 166 -23.10 -53.98 -2.71
N ASP A 167 -22.82 -54.04 -1.39
CA ASP A 167 -22.63 -52.83 -0.58
C ASP A 167 -21.28 -52.16 -0.90
N LEU A 168 -20.23 -52.95 -1.16
CA LEU A 168 -18.93 -52.45 -1.63
C LEU A 168 -19.05 -51.78 -3.01
N ASP A 169 -19.82 -52.35 -3.93
CA ASP A 169 -20.07 -51.76 -5.26
C ASP A 169 -20.86 -50.45 -5.16
N ARG A 170 -21.86 -50.39 -4.27
CA ARG A 170 -22.61 -49.16 -3.98
C ARG A 170 -21.73 -48.09 -3.33
N GLN A 171 -20.85 -48.48 -2.42
CA GLN A 171 -19.90 -47.59 -1.76
C GLN A 171 -18.81 -47.12 -2.74
N LEU A 172 -18.33 -47.98 -3.63
CA LEU A 172 -17.44 -47.63 -4.73
C LEU A 172 -18.09 -46.60 -5.66
N LYS A 173 -19.34 -46.82 -6.06
CA LYS A 173 -20.05 -45.88 -6.92
C LYS A 173 -20.24 -44.52 -6.26
N LYS A 174 -20.62 -44.52 -4.97
CA LYS A 174 -20.77 -43.29 -4.18
C LYS A 174 -19.44 -42.53 -4.06
N THR A 175 -18.34 -43.22 -3.76
CA THR A 175 -17.01 -42.60 -3.66
C THR A 175 -16.51 -42.07 -5.00
N VAL A 176 -16.83 -42.73 -6.12
CA VAL A 176 -16.52 -42.22 -7.47
C VAL A 176 -17.34 -40.95 -7.79
N GLU A 177 -18.61 -40.90 -7.41
CA GLU A 177 -19.45 -39.70 -7.55
C GLU A 177 -18.88 -38.55 -6.70
N GLU A 178 -18.59 -38.79 -5.41
CA GLU A 178 -17.96 -37.81 -4.52
C GLU A 178 -16.59 -37.34 -5.04
N LEU A 179 -15.78 -38.23 -5.63
CA LEU A 179 -14.50 -37.88 -6.24
C LEU A 179 -14.69 -36.99 -7.48
N ASN A 180 -15.67 -37.28 -8.33
CA ASN A 180 -15.97 -36.46 -9.50
C ASN A 180 -16.48 -35.06 -9.10
N ASP A 181 -17.33 -34.97 -8.09
CA ASP A 181 -17.79 -33.69 -7.54
C ASP A 181 -16.63 -32.89 -6.93
N ALA A 182 -15.73 -33.56 -6.20
CA ALA A 182 -14.52 -32.94 -5.67
C ALA A 182 -13.57 -32.45 -6.78
N LEU A 183 -13.43 -33.22 -7.87
CA LEU A 183 -12.63 -32.81 -9.03
C LEU A 183 -13.25 -31.61 -9.76
N ALA A 184 -14.56 -31.58 -9.91
CA ALA A 184 -15.28 -30.44 -10.51
C ALA A 184 -15.12 -29.17 -9.66
N SER A 185 -15.30 -29.29 -8.34
CA SER A 185 -15.09 -28.17 -7.42
C SER A 185 -13.64 -27.68 -7.42
N LYS A 186 -12.67 -28.59 -7.48
CA LYS A 186 -11.25 -28.24 -7.61
C LYS A 186 -10.97 -27.46 -8.90
N GLU A 187 -11.56 -27.86 -10.02
CA GLU A 187 -11.40 -27.17 -11.30
C GLU A 187 -12.01 -25.76 -11.27
N GLU A 188 -13.21 -25.60 -10.68
CA GLU A 188 -13.84 -24.30 -10.49
C GLU A 188 -12.99 -23.36 -9.61
N ILE A 189 -12.44 -23.88 -8.52
CA ILE A 189 -11.52 -23.12 -7.66
C ILE A 189 -10.24 -22.74 -8.42
N ALA A 190 -9.68 -23.67 -9.21
CA ALA A 190 -8.49 -23.39 -10.01
C ALA A 190 -8.73 -22.29 -11.06
N GLN A 191 -9.89 -22.31 -11.72
CA GLN A 191 -10.30 -21.25 -12.66
C GLN A 191 -10.43 -19.90 -11.94
N ARG A 192 -11.09 -19.87 -10.78
CA ARG A 192 -11.23 -18.65 -9.99
C ARG A 192 -9.89 -18.11 -9.48
N CYS A 193 -8.97 -18.99 -9.09
CA CYS A 193 -7.60 -18.59 -8.73
C CYS A 193 -6.89 -17.96 -9.93
N HIS A 194 -7.00 -18.57 -11.12
CA HIS A 194 -6.42 -18.02 -12.34
C HIS A 194 -6.99 -16.64 -12.70
N GLU A 195 -8.31 -16.46 -12.60
CA GLU A 195 -8.97 -15.17 -12.84
C GLU A 195 -8.53 -14.09 -11.83
N LEU A 196 -8.34 -14.46 -10.56
CA LEU A 196 -7.82 -13.55 -9.54
C LEU A 196 -6.35 -13.18 -9.81
N ASP A 197 -5.52 -14.14 -10.22
CA ASP A 197 -4.12 -13.88 -10.60
C ASP A 197 -4.05 -12.90 -11.79
N MET A 198 -4.91 -13.06 -12.80
CA MET A 198 -5.01 -12.12 -13.92
C MET A 198 -5.44 -10.72 -13.47
N GLN A 199 -6.41 -10.61 -12.56
CA GLN A 199 -6.84 -9.32 -12.00
C GLN A 199 -5.72 -8.64 -11.19
N VAL A 200 -5.00 -9.42 -10.37
CA VAL A 200 -3.86 -8.91 -9.61
C VAL A 200 -2.75 -8.40 -10.54
N ALA A 201 -2.45 -9.13 -11.61
CA ALA A 201 -1.48 -8.70 -12.61
C ALA A 201 -1.89 -7.39 -13.30
N ALA A 202 -3.16 -7.28 -13.72
CA ALA A 202 -3.69 -6.06 -14.33
C ALA A 202 -3.64 -4.85 -13.38
N LEU A 203 -4.03 -5.04 -12.11
CA LEU A 203 -3.96 -3.99 -11.09
C LEU A 203 -2.51 -3.59 -10.75
N GLN A 204 -1.57 -4.53 -10.78
CA GLN A 204 -0.15 -4.24 -10.60
C GLN A 204 0.41 -3.40 -11.76
N GLU A 205 0.02 -3.72 -12.99
CA GLU A 205 0.39 -2.94 -14.17
C GLU A 205 -0.18 -1.51 -14.09
N GLU A 206 -1.47 -1.36 -13.78
CA GLU A 206 -2.11 -0.06 -13.61
C GLU A 206 -1.44 0.75 -12.50
N LYS A 207 -1.18 0.14 -11.34
CA LYS A 207 -0.44 0.78 -10.24
C LYS A 207 0.94 1.25 -10.69
N SER A 208 1.66 0.43 -11.46
CA SER A 208 2.99 0.81 -11.97
C SER A 208 2.92 1.98 -12.94
N SER A 209 1.91 2.02 -13.81
CA SER A 209 1.68 3.12 -14.75
C SER A 209 1.34 4.41 -13.99
N LEU A 210 0.42 4.34 -13.02
CA LEU A 210 0.05 5.49 -12.20
C LEU A 210 1.22 6.03 -11.39
N LEU A 211 2.07 5.16 -10.83
CA LEU A 211 3.28 5.58 -10.12
C LEU A 211 4.26 6.32 -11.04
N ALA A 212 4.46 5.82 -12.27
CA ALA A 212 5.30 6.48 -13.27
C ALA A 212 4.74 7.87 -13.65
N GLU A 213 3.43 7.98 -13.87
CA GLU A 213 2.78 9.27 -14.16
C GLU A 213 2.92 10.24 -12.97
N ASN A 214 2.71 9.75 -11.75
CA ASN A 214 2.84 10.57 -10.54
C ASN A 214 4.27 11.11 -10.36
N GLN A 215 5.28 10.29 -10.67
CA GLN A 215 6.68 10.72 -10.66
C GLN A 215 6.95 11.84 -11.68
N VAL A 216 6.44 11.71 -12.91
CA VAL A 216 6.57 12.76 -13.94
C VAL A 216 5.86 14.04 -13.50
N LEU A 217 4.68 13.94 -12.89
CA LEU A 217 3.95 15.10 -12.38
C LEU A 217 4.70 15.78 -11.22
N MET A 218 5.28 15.02 -10.29
CA MET A 218 6.13 15.56 -9.22
C MET A 218 7.38 16.26 -9.78
N GLU A 219 8.03 15.68 -10.79
CA GLU A 219 9.17 16.33 -11.46
C GLU A 219 8.79 17.65 -12.13
N ARG A 220 7.63 17.70 -12.79
CA ARG A 220 7.10 18.94 -13.37
C ARG A 220 6.76 19.99 -12.31
N LEU A 221 6.17 19.57 -11.18
CA LEU A 221 5.86 20.47 -10.07
C LEU A 221 7.15 21.04 -9.47
N ASN A 222 8.15 20.19 -9.19
CA ASN A 222 9.45 20.62 -8.69
C ASN A 222 10.18 21.57 -9.67
N GLN A 223 10.03 21.36 -10.98
CA GLN A 223 10.55 22.30 -11.98
C GLN A 223 9.82 23.64 -11.92
N SER A 224 8.50 23.65 -11.70
CA SER A 224 7.71 24.87 -11.51
C SER A 224 8.09 25.61 -10.22
N ASP A 225 8.20 24.89 -9.10
CA ASP A 225 8.62 25.46 -7.81
C ASP A 225 10.05 26.02 -7.89
N SER A 226 10.91 25.45 -8.76
CA SER A 226 12.24 26.00 -9.01
C SER A 226 12.22 27.38 -9.67
N ILE A 227 11.10 27.80 -10.30
CA ILE A 227 10.95 29.16 -10.84
C ILE A 227 10.80 30.17 -9.69
N GLU A 228 10.15 29.79 -8.59
CA GLU A 228 10.03 30.64 -7.39
C GLU A 228 11.36 30.78 -6.63
N ASP A 229 12.24 29.77 -6.71
CA ASP A 229 13.60 29.87 -6.21
C ASP A 229 14.50 30.68 -7.17
N LEU A 230 14.68 31.96 -6.84
CA LEU A 230 15.57 32.90 -7.54
C LEU A 230 17.02 32.40 -7.69
N ASN A 231 17.48 31.46 -6.86
CA ASN A 231 18.83 30.90 -6.97
C ASN A 231 18.95 29.78 -7.99
N SER A 232 17.83 29.19 -8.43
CA SER A 232 17.82 28.10 -9.41
C SER A 232 18.14 28.62 -10.84
N PRO A 233 18.67 27.77 -11.74
CA PRO A 233 18.89 28.16 -13.14
C PRO A 233 17.60 28.55 -13.89
N ALA A 234 16.43 28.09 -13.45
CA ALA A 234 15.14 28.47 -14.02
C ALA A 234 14.68 29.83 -13.47
N GLY A 235 14.76 30.04 -12.15
CA GLY A 235 14.44 31.30 -11.49
C GLY A 235 15.33 32.44 -11.95
N ARG A 236 16.65 32.21 -12.12
CA ARG A 236 17.57 33.23 -12.68
C ARG A 236 17.23 33.64 -14.10
N ARG A 237 16.85 32.68 -14.96
CA ARG A 237 16.41 32.98 -16.33
C ARG A 237 15.08 33.73 -16.33
N HIS A 238 14.16 33.35 -15.46
CA HIS A 238 12.89 34.06 -15.29
C HIS A 238 13.10 35.52 -14.87
N LEU A 239 13.94 35.76 -13.84
CA LEU A 239 14.29 37.10 -13.39
C LEU A 239 14.96 37.91 -14.52
N GLN A 240 15.90 37.31 -15.25
CA GLN A 240 16.56 37.98 -16.37
C GLN A 240 15.57 38.41 -17.47
N LEU A 241 14.62 37.54 -17.82
CA LEU A 241 13.58 37.86 -18.79
C LEU A 241 12.63 38.94 -18.27
N GLN A 242 12.28 38.90 -16.98
CA GLN A 242 11.45 39.92 -16.34
C GLN A 242 12.13 41.29 -16.41
N THR A 243 13.41 41.38 -16.05
CA THR A 243 14.19 42.63 -16.16
C THR A 243 14.30 43.12 -17.61
N GLN A 244 14.47 42.23 -18.58
CA GLN A 244 14.47 42.62 -20.00
C GLN A 244 13.11 43.18 -20.43
N LEU A 245 12.01 42.58 -19.95
CA LEU A 245 10.66 43.06 -20.22
C LEU A 245 10.43 44.47 -19.66
N GLU A 246 10.86 44.71 -18.42
CA GLU A 246 10.81 46.02 -17.78
C GLU A 246 11.64 47.07 -18.54
N GLN A 247 12.85 46.71 -18.96
CA GLN A 247 13.71 47.60 -19.77
C GLN A 247 13.08 47.94 -21.12
N LEU A 248 12.51 46.96 -21.82
CA LEU A 248 11.83 47.19 -23.10
C LEU A 248 10.57 48.04 -22.93
N GLN A 249 9.84 47.87 -21.82
CA GLN A 249 8.69 48.72 -21.50
C GLN A 249 9.12 50.17 -21.24
N GLU A 250 10.18 50.38 -20.46
CA GLU A 250 10.73 51.72 -20.20
C GLU A 250 11.23 52.38 -21.50
N GLU A 251 11.93 51.63 -22.35
CA GLU A 251 12.39 52.13 -23.66
C GLU A 251 11.22 52.46 -24.58
N THR A 252 10.17 51.65 -24.58
CA THR A 252 8.94 51.92 -25.34
C THR A 252 8.29 53.22 -24.89
N PHE A 253 8.12 53.42 -23.58
CA PHE A 253 7.56 54.65 -23.03
C PHE A 253 8.41 55.88 -23.37
N ARG A 254 9.74 55.74 -23.28
CA ARG A 254 10.68 56.82 -23.64
C ARG A 254 10.61 57.17 -25.13
N LEU A 255 10.51 56.18 -26.01
CA LEU A 255 10.38 56.38 -27.45
C LEU A 255 9.03 57.01 -27.80
N GLU A 256 7.94 56.63 -27.12
CA GLU A 256 6.63 57.27 -27.29
C GLU A 256 6.66 58.75 -26.92
N ALA A 257 7.28 59.09 -25.78
CA ALA A 257 7.45 60.50 -25.38
C ALA A 257 8.26 61.30 -26.41
N ALA A 258 9.40 60.75 -26.86
CA ALA A 258 10.22 61.40 -27.88
C ALA A 258 9.48 61.57 -29.22
N LYS A 259 8.66 60.57 -29.61
CA LYS A 259 7.83 60.65 -30.81
C LYS A 259 6.82 61.80 -30.71
N ASP A 260 6.20 61.99 -29.55
CA ASP A 260 5.24 63.07 -29.33
C ASP A 260 5.93 64.45 -29.35
N ASP A 261 7.13 64.58 -28.75
CA ASP A 261 7.93 65.80 -28.83
C ASP A 261 8.31 66.15 -30.28
N TYR A 262 8.75 65.17 -31.07
CA TYR A 262 9.03 65.38 -32.49
C TYR A 262 7.79 65.74 -33.29
N ARG A 263 6.64 65.15 -32.98
CA ARG A 263 5.36 65.51 -33.62
C ARG A 263 5.02 66.99 -33.39
N ILE A 264 5.12 67.47 -32.15
CA ILE A 264 4.88 68.88 -31.81
C ILE A 264 5.87 69.77 -32.57
N ARG A 265 7.15 69.39 -32.61
CA ARG A 265 8.17 70.18 -33.33
C ARG A 265 7.91 70.27 -34.83
N CYS A 266 7.41 69.19 -35.44
CA CYS A 266 6.98 69.22 -36.84
C CYS A 266 5.80 70.18 -37.06
N GLU A 267 4.78 70.13 -36.20
CA GLU A 267 3.62 71.04 -36.26
C GLU A 267 4.05 72.51 -36.14
N GLU A 268 5.01 72.82 -35.26
CA GLU A 268 5.60 74.16 -35.14
C GLU A 268 6.33 74.61 -36.41
N LEU A 269 7.20 73.76 -36.96
CA LEU A 269 7.95 74.06 -38.18
C LEU A 269 7.03 74.22 -39.39
N GLU A 270 5.96 73.43 -39.49
CA GLU A 270 4.94 73.59 -40.54
C GLU A 270 4.25 74.95 -40.46
N LYS A 271 3.95 75.42 -39.24
CA LYS A 271 3.38 76.74 -39.01
C LYS A 271 4.35 77.86 -39.40
N GLU A 272 5.61 77.79 -38.95
CA GLU A 272 6.65 78.76 -39.33
C GLU A 272 6.84 78.80 -40.86
N LEU A 273 6.82 77.64 -41.52
CA LEU A 273 6.93 77.54 -42.98
C LEU A 273 5.74 78.21 -43.69
N LEU A 274 4.52 78.03 -43.17
CA LEU A 274 3.33 78.69 -43.70
C LEU A 274 3.42 80.22 -43.55
N GLU A 275 3.83 80.70 -42.37
CA GLU A 275 4.02 82.13 -42.11
C GLU A 275 5.07 82.74 -43.05
N LEU A 276 6.21 82.07 -43.25
CA LEU A 276 7.24 82.50 -44.19
C LEU A 276 6.76 82.50 -45.64
N LYS A 277 5.92 81.54 -46.05
CA LYS A 277 5.31 81.52 -47.38
C LYS A 277 4.40 82.73 -47.62
N VAL A 278 3.54 83.04 -46.66
CA VAL A 278 2.66 84.23 -46.72
C VAL A 278 3.49 85.50 -46.83
N GLN A 279 4.52 85.66 -46.01
CA GLN A 279 5.43 86.81 -46.08
C GLN A 279 6.14 86.90 -47.44
N ASN A 280 6.54 85.77 -48.03
CA ASN A 280 7.18 85.75 -49.33
C ASN A 280 6.21 86.13 -50.46
N GLU A 281 4.96 85.67 -50.40
CA GLU A 281 3.90 86.07 -51.33
C GLU A 281 3.61 87.58 -51.24
N GLU A 282 3.55 88.14 -50.03
CA GLU A 282 3.42 89.59 -49.80
C GLU A 282 4.60 90.38 -50.39
N LEU A 283 5.84 89.93 -50.14
CA LEU A 283 7.04 90.55 -50.70
C LEU A 283 7.07 90.46 -52.23
N THR A 284 6.62 89.35 -52.80
CA THR A 284 6.51 89.18 -54.26
C THR A 284 5.48 90.15 -54.85
N SER A 285 4.31 90.27 -54.22
CA SER A 285 3.28 91.24 -54.63
C SER A 285 3.79 92.68 -54.58
N LEU A 286 4.52 93.05 -53.52
CA LEU A 286 5.12 94.37 -53.40
C LEU A 286 6.19 94.62 -54.47
N ALA A 287 6.97 93.59 -54.83
CA ALA A 287 7.96 93.68 -55.90
C ALA A 287 7.30 93.89 -57.28
N ASP A 288 6.20 93.19 -57.55
CA ASP A 288 5.41 93.35 -58.78
C ASP A 288 4.78 94.74 -58.88
N GLU A 289 4.23 95.26 -57.78
CA GLU A 289 3.70 96.63 -57.71
C GLU A 289 4.80 97.68 -57.95
N ALA A 290 5.97 97.51 -57.32
CA ALA A 290 7.12 98.38 -57.54
C ALA A 290 7.60 98.35 -59.00
N GLN A 291 7.56 97.18 -59.65
CA GLN A 291 7.90 97.05 -61.06
C GLN A 291 6.86 97.72 -61.97
N SER A 292 5.56 97.58 -61.69
CA SER A 292 4.49 98.27 -62.43
C SER A 292 4.61 99.79 -62.32
N LEU A 293 4.84 100.32 -61.10
CA LEU A 293 5.05 101.75 -60.88
C LEU A 293 6.29 102.26 -61.63
N LYS A 294 7.35 101.46 -61.71
CA LYS A 294 8.54 101.79 -62.50
C LYS A 294 8.23 101.86 -63.99
N ASP A 295 7.48 100.91 -64.53
CA ASP A 295 7.08 100.91 -65.95
C ASP A 295 6.20 102.14 -66.27
N GLU A 296 5.26 102.50 -65.38
CA GLU A 296 4.48 103.73 -65.50
C GLU A 296 5.35 105.00 -65.48
N MET A 297 6.33 105.05 -64.57
CA MET A 297 7.31 106.14 -64.53
C MET A 297 8.11 106.27 -65.83
N ASP A 298 8.52 105.15 -66.44
CA ASP A 298 9.28 105.16 -67.68
C ASP A 298 8.41 105.61 -68.88
N VAL A 299 7.12 105.24 -68.91
CA VAL A 299 6.15 105.78 -69.88
C VAL A 299 5.97 107.29 -69.71
N LEU A 300 5.78 107.76 -68.47
CA LEU A 300 5.65 109.18 -68.18
C LEU A 300 6.91 109.96 -68.60
N ARG A 301 8.11 109.44 -68.31
CA ARG A 301 9.38 110.02 -68.79
C ARG A 301 9.42 110.10 -70.31
N HIS A 302 9.09 109.02 -71.02
CA HIS A 302 9.10 109.02 -72.48
C HIS A 302 8.09 110.02 -73.07
N SER A 303 6.89 110.11 -72.48
CA SER A 303 5.87 111.08 -72.90
C SER A 303 6.32 112.52 -72.63
N SER A 304 6.95 112.79 -71.48
CA SER A 304 7.54 114.08 -71.14
C SER A 304 8.64 114.49 -72.14
N ASP A 305 9.55 113.58 -72.48
CA ASP A 305 10.58 113.80 -73.50
C ASP A 305 9.98 114.10 -74.89
N LYS A 306 8.88 113.43 -75.24
CA LYS A 306 8.16 113.66 -76.50
C LYS A 306 7.49 115.03 -76.53
N VAL A 307 6.85 115.45 -75.43
CA VAL A 307 6.27 116.79 -75.27
C VAL A 307 7.36 117.85 -75.39
N ALA A 308 8.47 117.70 -74.66
CA ALA A 308 9.60 118.62 -74.74
C ALA A 308 10.15 118.76 -76.18
N LYS A 309 10.22 117.66 -76.94
CA LYS A 309 10.59 117.69 -78.37
C LYS A 309 9.55 118.38 -79.27
N LEU A 310 8.26 118.22 -78.99
CA LEU A 310 7.19 118.89 -79.75
C LEU A 310 7.16 120.40 -79.45
N GLU A 311 7.34 120.80 -78.19
CA GLU A 311 7.46 122.21 -77.79
C GLU A 311 8.69 122.86 -78.43
N ALA A 312 9.83 122.16 -78.48
CA ALA A 312 11.02 122.64 -79.19
C ALA A 312 10.81 122.81 -80.72
N ARG A 313 9.88 122.05 -81.34
CA ARG A 313 9.49 122.20 -82.75
C ARG A 313 8.40 123.25 -82.97
N GLY A 314 7.53 123.49 -81.97
CA GLY A 314 6.48 124.51 -82.00
C GLY A 314 6.96 125.90 -81.59
N GLY A 315 8.11 126.01 -80.92
CA GLY A 315 8.73 127.27 -80.49
C GLY A 315 9.54 128.02 -81.55
N VAL A 316 9.41 127.67 -82.84
CA VAL A 316 9.95 128.47 -83.95
C VAL A 316 8.79 128.96 -84.83
N VAL A 317 8.00 129.89 -84.29
CA VAL A 317 7.31 130.98 -85.00
C VAL A 317 7.19 132.15 -84.04
#